data_AF-A0A965DM11-F1
#
_entry.id   AF-A0A965DM11-F1
#
_cell.length_a   1.000
_cell.length_b   1.000
_cell.length_c   1.000
_cell.angle_alpha   90.00
_cell.angle_beta   90.00
_cell.angle_gamma   90.00
#
_symmetry.space_group_name_H-M   'P 1'
#
loop_
_entity.id
_entity.type
_entity.pdbx_description
1 polymer ?
#
loop_
_entity_poly.entity_id
_entity_poly.type
_entity_poly.pdbx_seq_one_letter_code
_entity_poly.pdbx_strand_id
1 'polypeptide(L)' 'MNYYRQGLKSLRTERQLTQEDVYNDTGIHISRIETGRVNVSLSTLKAILDYYQTSLSQFFQNIQQ' A
#
# COMPACT_ATOMS: atom_id res chain seq x y z
N MET A 1 -12.34 7.57 -4.49
CA MET A 1 -11.65 7.02 -3.29
C MET A 1 -11.10 5.59 -3.43
N ASN A 2 -11.20 4.91 -4.59
CA ASN A 2 -10.70 3.53 -4.79
C ASN A 2 -9.25 3.43 -5.31
N TYR A 3 -8.71 4.53 -5.86
CA TYR A 3 -7.44 4.53 -6.60
C TYR A 3 -6.22 4.15 -5.76
N TYR A 4 -6.15 4.56 -4.49
CA TYR A 4 -4.99 4.24 -3.65
C TYR A 4 -4.89 2.74 -3.32
N ARG A 5 -6.00 2.00 -3.26
CA ARG A 5 -5.98 0.56 -2.99
C ARG A 5 -5.35 -0.21 -4.14
N GLN A 6 -5.74 0.16 -5.36
CA GLN A 6 -5.14 -0.37 -6.58
C GLN A 6 -3.67 0.03 -6.68
N GLY A 7 -3.33 1.29 -6.37
CA GLY A 7 -1.94 1.73 -6.31
C GLY A 7 -1.07 0.93 -5.35
N LEU A 8 -1.55 0.68 -4.12
CA LEU A 8 -0.84 -0.15 -3.13
C LEU A 8 -0.63 -1.57 -3.63
N LYS A 9 -1.65 -2.16 -4.27
CA LYS A 9 -1.55 -3.48 -4.87
C LYS A 9 -0.52 -3.51 -6.01
N SER A 10 -0.54 -2.50 -6.89
CA SER A 10 0.39 -2.38 -8.01
C SER A 10 1.84 -2.26 -7.52
N LEU A 11 2.10 -1.39 -6.53
CA LEU A 11 3.42 -1.23 -5.92
C LEU A 11 3.93 -2.55 -5.29
N ARG A 12 3.04 -3.28 -4.62
CA ARG A 12 3.37 -4.59 -4.04
C ARG A 12 3.78 -5.58 -5.12
N THR A 13 3.01 -5.67 -6.21
CA THR A 13 3.28 -6.60 -7.31
C THR A 13 4.54 -6.23 -8.10
N GLU A 14 4.81 -4.94 -8.29
CA GLU A 14 6.03 -4.44 -8.93
C GLU A 14 7.29 -4.84 -8.15
N ARG A 15 7.18 -4.88 -6.82
CA ARG A 15 8.25 -5.33 -5.90
C ARG A 15 8.29 -6.85 -5.73
N GLN A 16 7.44 -7.59 -6.43
CA GLN A 16 7.34 -9.05 -6.34
C GLN A 16 7.02 -9.57 -4.93
N LEU A 17 6.31 -8.77 -4.13
CA LEU A 17 5.93 -9.12 -2.76
C LEU A 17 4.55 -9.78 -2.71
N THR A 18 4.41 -10.79 -1.87
CA THR A 18 3.11 -11.34 -1.48
C THR A 18 2.46 -10.49 -0.38
N GLN A 19 1.17 -10.74 -0.09
CA GLN A 19 0.53 -10.10 1.06
C GLN A 19 1.09 -10.62 2.40
N GLU A 20 1.60 -11.85 2.41
CA GLU A 20 2.21 -12.49 3.58
C GLU A 20 3.56 -11.85 3.88
N ASP A 21 4.39 -11.57 2.88
CA ASP A 21 5.68 -10.86 3.06
C ASP A 21 5.47 -9.50 3.73
N VAL A 22 4.49 -8.72 3.24
CA VAL A 22 4.15 -7.42 3.83
C VAL A 22 3.74 -7.56 5.30
N TYR A 23 2.93 -8.57 5.62
CA TYR A 23 2.50 -8.80 7.00
C TYR A 23 3.67 -9.21 7.89
N ASN A 24 4.54 -10.12 7.43
CA ASN A 24 5.68 -10.61 8.17
C ASN A 24 6.69 -9.48 8.48
N ASP A 25 6.90 -8.57 7.53
CA ASP A 25 7.89 -7.49 7.67
C ASP A 25 7.36 -6.27 8.45
N THR A 26 6.05 -6.01 8.37
CA THR A 26 5.46 -4.75 8.90
C THR A 26 4.44 -4.96 10.01
N GLY A 27 3.93 -6.18 10.20
CA GLY A 27 2.78 -6.48 11.05
C GLY A 27 1.44 -5.98 10.50
N ILE A 28 1.40 -5.42 9.28
CA ILE A 28 0.20 -4.81 8.71
C ILE A 28 -0.52 -5.81 7.79
N HIS A 29 -1.79 -6.09 8.08
CA HIS A 29 -2.64 -6.91 7.21
C HIS A 29 -3.10 -6.15 5.96
N ILE A 30 -2.21 -5.99 4.97
CA ILE A 30 -2.47 -5.21 3.77
C ILE A 30 -3.63 -5.76 2.92
N SER A 31 -3.94 -7.06 3.03
CA SER A 31 -5.09 -7.69 2.38
C SER A 31 -6.43 -7.03 2.74
N ARG A 32 -6.58 -6.51 3.97
CA ARG A 32 -7.79 -5.78 4.41
C ARG A 32 -7.93 -4.43 3.71
N ILE A 33 -6.80 -3.80 3.37
CA ILE A 33 -6.74 -2.50 2.69
C ILE A 33 -6.98 -2.69 1.19
N GLU A 34 -6.30 -3.65 0.57
CA GLU A 34 -6.42 -3.95 -0.88
C GLU A 34 -7.83 -4.40 -1.28
N THR A 35 -8.53 -5.10 -0.39
CA THR A 35 -9.91 -5.57 -0.63
C THR A 35 -10.98 -4.53 -0.27
N GLY A 36 -10.59 -3.35 0.22
CA GLY A 36 -11.51 -2.26 0.56
C GLY A 36 -12.35 -2.48 1.81
N ARG A 37 -12.00 -3.45 2.65
CA ARG A 37 -12.73 -3.77 3.90
C ARG A 37 -12.51 -2.73 5.00
N VAL A 38 -11.48 -1.88 4.88
CA VAL A 38 -11.16 -0.84 5.87
C VAL A 38 -10.74 0.48 5.21
N ASN A 39 -10.95 1.58 5.94
CA ASN A 39 -10.25 2.83 5.69
C ASN A 39 -8.93 2.83 6.45
N VAL A 40 -7.85 3.23 5.77
CA VAL A 40 -6.49 3.26 6.32
C VAL A 40 -6.18 4.66 6.86
N SER A 41 -5.52 4.75 8.01
CA SER A 41 -5.02 6.03 8.52
C SER A 41 -3.84 6.53 7.69
N LEU A 42 -3.56 7.83 7.72
CA LEU A 42 -2.39 8.38 7.02
C LEU A 42 -1.06 7.80 7.53
N SER A 43 -0.97 7.51 8.84
CA SER A 43 0.23 6.90 9.45
C SER A 43 0.46 5.47 8.98
N THR A 44 -0.59 4.64 8.90
CA THR A 44 -0.48 3.28 8.35
C THR A 44 -0.16 3.31 6.87
N LEU A 45 -0.76 4.22 6.10
CA LEU A 45 -0.40 4.41 4.69
C LEU A 45 1.08 4.76 4.56
N LYS A 46 1.58 5.71 5.35
CA LYS A 46 2.99 6.09 5.36
C LYS A 46 3.90 4.90 5.69
N ALA A 47 3.58 4.09 6.70
CA ALA A 47 4.38 2.92 7.06
C ALA A 47 4.49 1.91 5.90
N ILE A 48 3.40 1.68 5.16
CA ILE A 48 3.40 0.81 3.98
C ILE A 48 4.26 1.40 2.86
N LEU A 49 4.13 2.71 2.59
CA LEU A 49 4.90 3.36 1.53
C LEU A 49 6.40 3.44 1.87
N ASP A 50 6.75 3.65 3.13
CA ASP A 50 8.13 3.62 3.62
C ASP A 50 8.73 2.21 3.43
N TYR A 51 7.98 1.15 3.75
CA TYR A 51 8.38 -0.23 3.46
C TYR A 51 8.56 -0.48 1.96
N TYR A 52 7.68 0.08 1.13
CA TYR A 52 7.82 0.09 -0.32
C TYR A 52 8.88 1.07 -0.85
N GLN A 53 9.61 1.79 0.02
CA GLN A 53 10.63 2.76 -0.40
C GLN A 53 10.09 3.82 -1.38
N THR A 54 8.87 4.29 -1.16
CA THR A 54 8.24 5.36 -1.95
C THR A 54 7.64 6.44 -1.05
N SER A 55 7.62 7.68 -1.52
CA SER A 55 6.99 8.78 -0.77
C SER A 55 5.48 8.86 -1.05
N LEU A 56 4.74 9.50 -0.13
CA LEU A 56 3.33 9.85 -0.35
C LEU A 56 3.15 10.64 -1.66
N SER A 57 4.02 11.62 -1.94
CA SER A 57 3.94 12.45 -3.14
C SER A 57 4.08 11.62 -4.41
N GLN A 58 5.11 10.77 -4.50
CA GLN A 58 5.33 9.90 -5.67
C GLN A 58 4.16 8.93 -5.84
N PHE A 59 3.69 8.34 -4.74
CA PHE A 59 2.55 7.45 -4.77
C PHE A 59 1.29 8.12 -5.33
N PHE A 60 0.94 9.31 -4.85
CA PHE A 60 -0.26 10.01 -5.31
C PHE A 60 -0.14 10.52 -6.74
N GLN A 61 1.04 10.96 -7.18
CA GLN A 61 1.29 11.33 -8.58
C GLN A 61 1.04 10.17 -9.55
N ASN A 62 1.38 8.94 -9.15
CA ASN A 62 1.23 7.76 -9.99
C ASN A 62 -0.21 7.22 -10.08
N ILE A 63 -1.09 7.58 -9.14
CA ILE A 63 -2.49 7.11 -9.12
C ILE A 63 -3.52 8.19 -9.52
N GLN A 64 -3.08 9.43 -9.73
CA GLN A 64 -3.92 10.55 -10.17
C GLN A 64 -3.97 10.71 -11.70
N GLN A 65 -3.46 9.74 -12.46
CA GLN A 65 -3.54 9.70 -13.93
C GLN A 65 -4.73 8.87 -14.40
#